data_AF-A0A5Q4G5Z1-F1
#
_entry.id   AF-A0A5Q4G5Z1-F1
#
_cell.length_a   1.000
_cell.length_b   1.000
_cell.length_c   1.000
_cell.angle_alpha   90.00
_cell.angle_beta   90.00
_cell.angle_gamma   90.00
#
_symmetry.space_group_name_H-M   'P 1'
#
loop_
_entity.id
_entity.type
_entity.pdbx_description
1 polymer ?
#
loop_
_entity_poly.entity_id
_entity_poly.type
_entity_poly.pdbx_seq_one_letter_code
_entity_poly.pdbx_strand_id
1 'polypeptide(L)'
;MIDNRPFWKRPLFITLLVLLAGAAGAWLALDRPLPAGWGEGDLGLPEIRLPEFMREPEPVRIFCAESPETGRCSCITSTGERPDIGEQECRRRARESATD
;
A
#
# COMPACT_ATOMS: atom_id res chain seq x y z
N MET A 1 39.55 31.40 4.66
CA MET A 1 40.14 30.55 5.73
C MET A 1 39.21 29.37 5.92
N ILE A 2 39.57 28.17 5.45
CA ILE A 2 38.73 26.98 5.60
C ILE A 2 38.83 26.54 7.07
N ASP A 3 37.71 26.62 7.79
CA ASP A 3 37.63 26.12 9.16
C ASP A 3 37.82 24.61 9.13
N ASN A 4 38.86 24.10 9.81
CA ASN A 4 39.26 22.69 9.77
C ASN A 4 38.76 21.91 11.01
N ARG A 5 37.82 22.49 11.76
CA ARG A 5 37.22 21.81 12.92
C ARG A 5 36.38 20.61 12.49
N PRO A 6 36.43 19.50 13.24
CA PRO A 6 35.65 18.31 12.93
C PRO A 6 34.15 18.61 12.95
N PHE A 7 33.41 17.94 12.07
CA PHE A 7 32.02 18.22 11.73
C PHE A 7 31.07 18.30 12.94
N TRP A 8 31.22 17.37 13.88
CA TRP A 8 30.43 17.29 15.11
C TRP A 8 30.64 18.48 16.06
N LYS A 9 31.70 19.28 15.90
CA LYS A 9 31.94 20.50 16.69
C LYS A 9 31.29 21.75 16.08
N ARG A 10 30.51 21.61 15.00
CA ARG A 10 29.82 22.73 14.34
C ARG A 10 28.34 22.68 14.73
N PRO A 11 27.93 23.32 15.84
CA PRO A 11 26.56 23.22 16.35
C PRO A 11 25.53 23.67 15.31
N LEU A 12 25.86 24.71 14.54
CA LEU A 12 24.99 25.25 13.50
C LEU A 12 24.72 24.25 12.37
N PHE A 13 25.68 23.37 12.07
CA PHE A 13 25.52 22.32 11.08
C PHE A 13 24.59 21.21 11.60
N ILE A 14 24.79 20.80 12.86
CA ILE A 14 23.95 19.78 13.51
C ILE A 14 22.50 20.27 13.61
N THR A 15 22.27 21.53 14.02
CA THR A 15 20.92 22.09 14.08
C THR A 15 20.26 22.13 12.70
N LEU A 16 21.02 22.44 11.65
CA LEU A 16 20.52 22.43 10.28
C LEU A 16 20.09 21.03 9.83
N LEU A 17 20.89 20.00 10.13
CA LEU A 17 20.55 18.61 9.84
C LEU A 17 19.30 18.15 10.58
N VAL A 18 19.18 18.48 11.87
CA VAL A 18 18.01 18.12 12.69
C VAL A 18 16.75 18.79 12.14
N LEU A 19 16.83 20.06 11.75
CA LEU A 19 15.71 20.76 11.11
C LEU A 19 15.30 20.12 9.79
N LEU A 20 16.27 19.75 8.95
CA LEU A 20 16.00 19.06 7.68
C LEU A 20 15.33 17.70 7.91
N ALA A 21 15.84 16.91 8.87
CA ALA A 21 15.26 15.61 9.22
C ALA A 21 13.84 15.75 9.77
N GLY A 22 13.61 16.72 10.66
CA GLY A 22 12.29 17.02 11.21
C GLY A 22 11.31 17.50 10.14
N ALA A 23 11.74 18.37 9.23
CA ALA A 23 10.92 18.85 8.12
C ALA A 23 10.56 17.74 7.14
N ALA A 24 11.52 16.87 6.79
CA ALA A 24 11.27 15.70 5.96
C ALA A 24 10.31 14.70 6.62
N GLY A 25 10.52 14.41 7.91
CA GLY A 25 9.63 13.54 8.68
C GLY A 25 8.21 14.10 8.79
N ALA A 26 8.07 15.41 9.06
CA ALA A 26 6.77 16.07 9.09
C ALA A 26 6.09 16.07 7.71
N TRP A 27 6.85 16.28 6.63
CA TRP A 27 6.32 16.21 5.27
C TRP A 27 5.72 14.83 4.95
N LEU A 28 6.43 13.76 5.31
CA LEU A 28 5.96 12.39 5.14
C LEU A 28 4.75 12.06 6.03
N ALA A 29 4.75 12.53 7.28
CA ALA A 29 3.64 12.28 8.22
C ALA A 29 2.32 12.97 7.83
N LEU A 30 2.37 13.98 6.96
CA LEU A 30 1.19 14.70 6.46
C LEU A 30 0.62 14.09 5.16
N ASP A 31 1.05 12.88 4.76
CA ASP A 31 0.67 12.23 3.48
C ASP A 31 0.84 13.17 2.27
N ARG A 32 1.81 14.08 2.34
CA ARG A 32 2.07 15.00 1.22
C ARG A 32 2.66 14.20 0.06
N PRO A 33 2.25 14.49 -1.18
CA PRO A 33 2.77 13.78 -2.34
C PRO A 33 4.30 13.92 -2.37
N LEU A 34 4.97 12.79 -2.49
CA LEU A 34 6.40 12.74 -2.73
C LEU A 34 6.73 13.54 -3.99
N PRO A 35 7.88 14.24 -4.04
CA PRO A 35 8.28 14.95 -5.25
C PRO A 35 8.32 13.99 -6.45
N ALA A 36 7.90 14.48 -7.61
CA ALA A 36 7.89 13.72 -8.85
C ALA A 36 9.30 13.13 -9.11
N GLY A 37 9.39 11.80 -9.18
CA GLY A 37 10.65 11.04 -9.26
C GLY A 37 10.99 10.20 -8.01
N TRP A 38 10.27 10.36 -6.90
CA TRP A 38 10.39 9.51 -5.70
C TRP A 38 9.23 8.53 -5.54
N GLY A 39 8.16 8.70 -6.32
CA GLY A 39 7.04 7.77 -6.41
C GLY A 39 7.37 6.57 -7.28
N GLU A 40 6.76 5.44 -6.93
CA GLU A 40 6.77 4.17 -7.65
C GLU A 40 6.49 4.39 -9.14
N GLY A 41 7.53 4.41 -9.98
CA GLY A 41 7.35 4.63 -11.42
C GLY A 41 8.62 4.90 -12.22
N ASP A 42 9.61 5.63 -11.68
CA ASP A 42 10.77 6.07 -12.48
C ASP A 42 12.14 5.54 -12.01
N LEU A 43 12.21 5.00 -10.79
CA LEU A 43 13.29 4.11 -10.43
C LEU A 43 12.81 2.72 -10.85
N GLY A 44 13.46 2.13 -11.85
CA GLY A 44 13.33 0.69 -12.17
C GLY A 44 13.83 -0.18 -11.02
N LEU A 45 13.31 0.06 -9.81
CA LEU A 45 13.39 -0.81 -8.67
C LEU A 45 12.86 -2.15 -9.19
N PRO A 46 13.72 -3.19 -9.22
CA PRO A 46 13.25 -4.51 -9.60
C PRO A 46 12.10 -4.79 -8.67
N GLU A 47 10.92 -5.03 -9.23
CA GLU A 47 9.75 -5.52 -8.53
C GLU A 47 10.25 -6.64 -7.62
N ILE A 48 10.38 -6.35 -6.32
CA ILE A 48 10.97 -7.29 -5.37
C ILE A 48 9.93 -8.39 -5.27
N ARG A 49 10.05 -9.41 -6.13
CA ARG A 49 9.23 -10.60 -6.04
C ARG A 49 9.62 -11.26 -4.74
N LEU A 50 8.82 -11.01 -3.70
CA LEU A 50 8.92 -11.76 -2.48
C LEU A 50 8.83 -13.24 -2.83
N PRO A 51 9.73 -14.08 -2.30
CA PRO A 51 9.65 -15.51 -2.55
C PRO A 51 8.31 -16.03 -2.04
N GLU A 52 7.75 -17.06 -2.70
CA GLU A 52 6.36 -17.48 -2.48
C GLU A 52 6.01 -17.79 -1.02
N PHE A 53 6.98 -18.17 -0.20
CA PHE A 53 6.79 -18.42 1.24
C PHE A 53 6.63 -17.15 2.10
N MET A 54 7.00 -15.97 1.59
CA MET A 54 6.82 -14.67 2.27
C MET A 54 5.65 -13.87 1.73
N ARG A 55 5.02 -14.31 0.63
CA ARG A 55 3.77 -13.70 0.18
C ARG A 55 2.70 -14.09 1.19
N GLU A 56 2.11 -13.11 1.85
CA GLU A 56 0.85 -13.36 2.53
C GLU A 56 -0.14 -13.90 1.49
N PRO A 57 -0.83 -15.01 1.78
CA PRO A 57 -1.84 -15.52 0.88
C PRO A 57 -2.88 -14.41 0.72
N GLU A 58 -3.02 -13.91 -0.51
CA GLU A 58 -4.06 -12.93 -0.83
C GLU A 58 -5.39 -13.54 -0.34
N PRO A 59 -6.13 -12.84 0.55
CA PRO A 59 -7.36 -13.39 1.08
C PRO A 59 -8.30 -13.64 -0.10
N VAL A 60 -8.80 -14.86 -0.22
CA VAL A 60 -9.73 -15.25 -1.29
C VAL A 60 -11.01 -14.42 -1.11
N ARG A 61 -11.13 -13.33 -1.87
CA ARG A 61 -12.31 -12.46 -1.85
C ARG A 61 -13.43 -13.12 -2.64
N ILE A 62 -14.66 -13.03 -2.13
CA ILE A 62 -15.84 -13.53 -2.82
C ILE A 62 -16.60 -12.33 -3.37
N PHE A 63 -16.90 -12.35 -4.66
CA PHE A 63 -17.66 -11.32 -5.33
C PHE A 63 -19.05 -11.84 -5.67
N CYS A 64 -20.03 -10.95 -5.53
CA CYS A 64 -21.38 -11.16 -6.00
C CYS A 64 -21.53 -10.45 -7.36
N ALA A 65 -21.54 -11.21 -8.44
CA ALA A 65 -21.91 -10.69 -9.75
C ALA A 65 -23.44 -10.65 -9.82
N GLU A 66 -24.02 -9.47 -9.63
CA GLU A 66 -25.46 -9.27 -9.69
C GLU A 66 -25.92 -9.07 -11.14
N SER A 67 -26.83 -9.92 -11.61
CA SER A 67 -27.42 -9.79 -12.94
C SER A 67 -28.42 -8.63 -12.95
N PRO A 68 -28.25 -7.63 -13.84
CA PRO A 68 -29.14 -6.46 -13.88
C PRO A 68 -30.57 -6.83 -14.31
N GLU A 69 -30.76 -7.95 -15.01
CA GLU A 69 -32.06 -8.37 -15.52
C GLU A 69 -32.87 -9.19 -14.50
N THR A 70 -32.20 -9.88 -13.57
CA THR A 70 -32.86 -10.85 -12.67
C THR A 70 -32.64 -10.56 -11.19
N GLY A 71 -31.71 -9.66 -10.83
CA GLY A 71 -31.32 -9.39 -9.44
C GLY A 71 -30.68 -10.60 -8.74
N ARG A 72 -30.30 -11.63 -9.50
CA ARG A 72 -29.67 -12.84 -8.96
C ARG A 72 -28.17 -12.61 -8.77
N CYS A 73 -27.67 -13.10 -7.64
CA CYS A 73 -26.27 -13.01 -7.26
C CYS A 73 -25.55 -14.29 -7.67
N SER A 74 -24.58 -14.19 -8.57
CA SER A 74 -23.66 -15.30 -8.87
C SER A 74 -22.34 -15.09 -8.13
N CYS A 75 -21.90 -16.11 -7.41
CA CYS A 75 -20.69 -16.06 -6.59
C CYS A 75 -19.47 -16.41 -7.43
N ILE A 76 -18.44 -15.58 -7.38
CA ILE A 76 -17.16 -15.81 -8.05
C ILE A 76 -16.06 -15.42 -7.06
N THR A 77 -15.04 -16.27 -6.89
CA THR A 77 -13.87 -15.93 -6.07
C THR A 77 -12.89 -15.05 -6.85
N SER A 78 -11.96 -14.39 -6.15
CA SER A 78 -10.84 -13.66 -6.78
C SER A 78 -9.97 -14.54 -7.70
N THR A 79 -10.02 -15.86 -7.52
CA THR A 79 -9.34 -16.85 -8.35
C THR A 79 -10.14 -17.27 -9.59
N GLY A 80 -11.36 -16.75 -9.79
CA GLY A 80 -12.24 -17.07 -10.92
C GLY A 80 -13.00 -18.39 -10.77
N GLU A 81 -12.97 -19.00 -9.59
CA GLU A 81 -13.67 -20.24 -9.29
C GLU A 81 -15.12 -19.95 -8.85
N ARG A 82 -16.05 -20.85 -9.18
CA ARG A 82 -17.46 -20.71 -8.78
C ARG A 82 -17.72 -21.57 -7.53
N PRO A 83 -17.76 -20.97 -6.32
CA PRO A 83 -17.99 -21.73 -5.10
C PRO A 83 -19.43 -22.26 -5.07
N ASP A 84 -19.59 -23.51 -4.60
CA ASP A 84 -20.90 -24.12 -4.37
C ASP A 84 -21.49 -23.63 -3.04
N ILE A 85 -21.94 -22.37 -3.05
CA ILE A 85 -22.54 -21.69 -1.91
C ILE A 85 -23.88 -21.06 -2.31
N GLY A 86 -24.83 -21.04 -1.37
CA GLY A 86 -26.14 -20.44 -1.60
C GLY A 86 -26.08 -18.92 -1.78
N GLU A 87 -27.04 -18.36 -2.52
CA GLU A 87 -27.10 -16.93 -2.86
C GLU A 87 -27.08 -16.00 -1.62
N GLN A 88 -27.71 -16.41 -0.51
CA GLN A 88 -27.74 -15.61 0.73
C GLN A 88 -26.36 -15.52 1.40
N GLU A 89 -25.68 -16.66 1.53
CA GLU A 89 -24.35 -16.74 2.16
C GLU A 89 -23.30 -16.01 1.32
N CYS A 90 -23.44 -16.07 0.01
CA CYS A 90 -22.63 -15.33 -0.93
C CYS A 90 -22.76 -13.81 -0.79
N ARG A 91 -24.00 -13.29 -0.70
CA ARG A 91 -24.21 -11.86 -0.44
C ARG A 91 -23.64 -11.41 0.90
N ARG A 92 -23.72 -12.27 1.93
CA ARG A 92 -23.14 -11.98 3.25
C ARG A 92 -21.63 -11.83 3.16
N ARG A 93 -20.94 -12.82 2.58
CA ARG A 93 -19.47 -12.81 2.44
C ARG A 93 -18.95 -11.74 1.49
N ALA A 94 -19.66 -11.47 0.40
CA ALA A 94 -19.27 -10.41 -0.54
C ALA A 94 -19.33 -9.01 0.10
N ARG A 95 -20.24 -8.79 1.07
CA ARG A 95 -20.29 -7.54 1.84
C ARG A 95 -19.12 -7.45 2.83
N GLU A 96 -18.81 -8.54 3.52
CA GLU A 96 -17.69 -8.61 4.47
C GLU A 96 -16.35 -8.34 3.76
N SER A 97 -16.13 -8.92 2.57
CA SER A 97 -14.92 -8.71 1.76
C SER A 97 -14.79 -7.31 1.11
N ALA A 98 -15.85 -6.49 1.13
CA ALA A 98 -15.83 -5.11 0.61
C ALA A 98 -15.46 -4.09 1.68
N THR A 99 -15.57 -4.46 2.96
CA THR A 99 -15.26 -3.61 4.11
C THR A 99 -13.83 -3.75 4.64
N ASP A 100 -13.07 -4.73 4.13
CA ASP A 100 -11.62 -4.93 4.35
C ASP A 100 -10.78 -4.41 3.16
#